data_AF-A0A9W8ZFQ8-F1
#
_entry.id   AF-A0A9W8ZFQ8-F1
#
_cell.length_a   1.000
_cell.length_b   1.000
_cell.length_c   1.000
_cell.angle_alpha   90.00
_cell.angle_beta   90.00
_cell.angle_gamma   90.00
#
_symmetry.space_group_name_H-M   'P 1'
#
loop_
_entity.id
_entity.type
_entity.pdbx_description
1 polymer ?
#
loop_
_entity_poly.entity_id
_entity_poly.type
_entity_poly.pdbx_seq_one_letter_code
_entity_poly.pdbx_strand_id
1 'polypeptide(L)'
;MDGLGGGLANVDVSRLSDADKQQLQQFAINEGQKARIQSSIHSLTDTCFRKCIPAGTIKNGKLDKYEEPCMRQCVDRFLDANIVVLRELERLRQ
;
A
#
# COMPACT_ATOMS: atom_id res chain seq x y z
N MET A 1 3.07 -10.43 -13.06
CA MET A 1 3.47 -9.02 -12.82
C MET A 1 2.43 -8.16 -13.54
N ASP A 2 1.20 -8.19 -13.05
CA ASP A 2 0.04 -7.76 -13.84
C ASP A 2 -0.75 -6.75 -13.02
N GLY A 3 -0.60 -5.46 -13.35
CA GLY A 3 -1.19 -4.37 -12.56
C GLY A 3 -1.43 -3.08 -13.33
N LEU A 4 -1.53 -3.15 -14.66
CA LEU A 4 -1.87 -2.00 -15.53
C LEU A 4 -3.26 -2.15 -16.21
N GLY A 5 -4.04 -3.18 -15.86
CA GLY A 5 -5.16 -3.64 -16.68
C GLY A 5 -6.52 -2.96 -16.51
N GLY A 6 -6.68 -1.94 -15.65
CA GLY A 6 -8.03 -1.44 -15.31
C GLY A 6 -8.52 -0.19 -16.04
N GLY A 7 -7.64 0.76 -16.34
CA GLY A 7 -8.05 2.13 -16.69
C GLY A 7 -7.66 2.64 -18.08
N LEU A 8 -6.82 1.91 -18.82
CA LEU A 8 -6.24 2.35 -20.10
C LEU A 8 -6.71 1.55 -21.31
N ALA A 9 -7.65 0.62 -21.14
CA ALA A 9 -8.04 -0.35 -22.16
C ALA A 9 -8.61 0.25 -23.47
N ASN A 10 -8.80 1.57 -23.54
CA ASN A 10 -9.35 2.23 -24.72
C ASN A 10 -8.55 3.46 -25.21
N VAL A 11 -7.31 3.67 -24.74
CA VAL A 11 -6.46 4.77 -25.21
C VAL A 11 -5.44 4.23 -26.21
N ASP A 12 -5.61 4.56 -27.50
CA ASP A 12 -4.63 4.25 -28.55
C ASP A 12 -3.40 5.17 -28.41
N VAL A 13 -2.43 4.74 -27.60
CA VAL A 13 -1.19 5.46 -27.29
C VAL A 13 -0.33 5.74 -28.53
N SER A 14 -0.55 5.00 -29.63
CA SER A 14 0.23 5.17 -30.87
C SER A 14 -0.07 6.48 -31.61
N ARG A 15 -1.25 7.10 -31.36
CA ARG A 15 -1.69 8.35 -32.02
C ARG A 15 -1.28 9.62 -31.28
N LEU A 16 -0.59 9.49 -30.16
CA LEU A 16 -0.23 10.61 -29.30
C LEU A 16 1.05 11.30 -29.79
N SER A 17 1.12 12.62 -29.59
CA SER A 17 2.37 13.36 -29.81
C SER A 17 3.42 12.89 -28.79
N ASP A 18 4.71 13.11 -29.09
CA ASP A 18 5.77 12.71 -28.16
C ASP A 18 5.71 13.46 -26.82
N ALA A 19 5.19 14.70 -26.84
CA ALA A 19 4.90 15.46 -25.64
C ALA A 19 3.79 14.81 -24.80
N ASP A 20 2.69 14.37 -25.43
CA ASP A 20 1.59 13.70 -24.73
C ASP A 20 2.02 12.34 -24.16
N LYS A 21 2.86 11.58 -24.89
CA LYS A 21 3.43 10.33 -24.39
C LYS A 21 4.26 10.55 -23.13
N GLN A 22 5.09 11.59 -23.11
CA GLN A 22 5.91 11.93 -21.94
C GLN A 22 5.03 12.33 -20.74
N GLN A 23 3.99 13.14 -20.97
CA GLN A 23 3.04 13.52 -19.92
C GLN A 23 2.26 12.32 -19.37
N LEU A 24 1.77 11.44 -20.24
CA LEU A 24 1.07 10.22 -19.82
C LEU A 24 1.98 9.26 -19.07
N GLN A 25 3.24 9.13 -19.48
CA GLN A 25 4.21 8.31 -18.76
C GLN A 25 4.42 8.86 -17.34
N GLN A 26 4.59 10.17 -17.19
CA GLN A 26 4.72 10.80 -15.88
C GLN A 26 3.45 10.61 -15.03
N PHE A 27 2.27 10.78 -15.64
CA PHE A 27 0.99 10.55 -14.99
C PHE A 27 0.86 9.10 -14.50
N ALA A 28 1.15 8.13 -15.37
CA ALA A 28 1.07 6.70 -15.03
C ALA A 28 2.03 6.33 -13.90
N ILE A 29 3.25 6.90 -13.87
CA ILE A 29 4.19 6.72 -12.77
C ILE A 29 3.60 7.27 -11.46
N ASN A 30 3.04 8.49 -11.49
CA ASN A 30 2.47 9.13 -10.31
C ASN A 30 1.26 8.36 -9.77
N GLU A 31 0.33 7.95 -10.65
CA GLU A 31 -0.84 7.15 -10.25
C GLU A 31 -0.44 5.75 -9.79
N GLY A 32 0.57 5.14 -10.41
CA GLY A 32 1.14 3.88 -9.97
C GLY A 32 1.71 3.97 -8.55
N GLN A 33 2.41 5.06 -8.20
CA GLN A 33 2.90 5.30 -6.84
C GLN A 33 1.75 5.48 -5.85
N LYS A 34 0.72 6.25 -6.20
CA LYS A 34 -0.48 6.43 -5.35
C LYS A 34 -1.19 5.10 -5.10
N ALA A 35 -1.39 4.29 -6.14
CA ALA A 35 -2.03 2.99 -6.03
C ALA A 35 -1.27 2.03 -5.11
N ARG A 36 0.07 2.05 -5.16
CA ARG A 36 0.92 1.27 -4.25
C ARG A 36 0.74 1.71 -2.80
N ILE A 37 0.73 3.03 -2.54
CA ILE A 37 0.50 3.57 -1.19
C ILE A 37 -0.88 3.14 -0.68
N GLN A 38 -1.93 3.27 -1.49
CA GLN A 38 -3.29 2.86 -1.12
C GLN A 38 -3.36 1.35 -0.79
N SER A 39 -2.73 0.52 -1.61
CA SER A 39 -2.65 -0.93 -1.34
C SER A 39 -1.96 -1.23 -0.01
N SER A 40 -0.83 -0.55 0.28
CA SER A 40 -0.15 -0.67 1.58
C SER A 40 -1.03 -0.23 2.74
N ILE A 41 -1.76 0.88 2.60
CA ILE A 41 -2.71 1.36 3.62
C ILE A 41 -3.78 0.31 3.90
N HIS A 42 -4.38 -0.28 2.86
CA HIS A 42 -5.38 -1.33 3.02
C HIS A 42 -4.82 -2.56 3.74
N SER A 43 -3.64 -3.03 3.32
CA SER A 43 -3.00 -4.22 3.93
C SER A 43 -2.64 -3.99 5.39
N LEU A 44 -2.08 -2.82 5.73
CA LEU A 44 -1.74 -2.45 7.10
C LEU A 44 -3.01 -2.31 7.95
N THR A 45 -4.04 -1.68 7.41
CA THR A 45 -5.32 -1.50 8.11
C THR A 45 -5.96 -2.85 8.43
N ASP A 46 -6.07 -3.78 7.47
CA ASP A 46 -6.62 -5.13 7.73
C ASP A 46 -5.81 -5.88 8.79
N THR A 47 -4.47 -5.87 8.65
CA THR A 47 -3.58 -6.57 9.59
C THR A 47 -3.69 -6.00 11.00
N CYS A 48 -3.61 -4.67 11.14
CA CYS A 48 -3.61 -4.02 12.44
C CYS A 48 -4.99 -4.01 13.08
N PHE A 49 -6.06 -3.87 12.29
CA PHE A 49 -7.42 -3.99 12.80
C PHE A 49 -7.64 -5.37 13.43
N ARG A 50 -7.27 -6.46 12.74
CA ARG A 50 -7.38 -7.83 13.30
C ARG A 50 -6.56 -8.05 14.58
N LYS A 51 -5.41 -7.38 14.70
CA LYS A 51 -4.50 -7.52 15.85
C LYS A 51 -4.93 -6.68 17.05
N CYS A 52 -5.45 -5.48 16.81
CA CYS A 52 -5.72 -4.50 17.85
C CYS A 52 -7.20 -4.40 18.24
N ILE A 53 -8.10 -4.87 17.37
CA ILE A 53 -9.56 -4.81 17.57
C ILE A 53 -10.12 -6.23 17.45
N PRO A 54 -10.10 -7.03 18.53
CA PRO A 54 -10.62 -8.39 18.51
C PRO A 54 -12.10 -8.45 18.12
N ALA A 55 -12.51 -9.54 17.48
CA ALA A 55 -13.90 -9.73 17.11
C ALA A 55 -14.82 -9.65 18.35
N GLY A 56 -15.91 -8.88 18.24
CA GLY A 56 -16.89 -8.71 19.33
C GLY A 56 -16.51 -7.69 20.41
N THR A 57 -15.39 -6.98 20.28
CA THR A 57 -15.00 -5.93 21.25
C THR A 57 -15.35 -4.51 20.83
N ILE A 58 -15.92 -4.34 19.63
CA ILE A 58 -16.31 -3.02 19.10
C ILE A 58 -17.47 -2.47 19.94
N LYS A 59 -17.16 -1.48 20.78
CA LYS A 59 -18.15 -0.85 21.68
C LYS A 59 -18.71 0.47 21.13
N ASN A 60 -17.92 1.20 20.33
CA ASN A 60 -18.31 2.46 19.72
C ASN A 60 -17.50 2.70 18.43
N GLY A 61 -17.80 3.77 17.69
CA GLY A 61 -17.15 4.07 16.41
C GLY A 61 -15.78 4.73 16.50
N LYS A 62 -15.28 5.05 17.70
CA LYS A 62 -13.96 5.64 17.93
C LYS A 62 -13.03 4.60 18.54
N LEU A 63 -11.75 4.68 18.18
CA LEU A 63 -10.73 3.89 18.84
C LEU A 63 -10.66 4.27 20.32
N ASP A 64 -10.67 3.28 21.20
CA ASP A 64 -10.49 3.50 22.63
C ASP A 64 -9.02 3.78 22.99
N LYS A 65 -8.78 4.05 24.28
CA LYS A 65 -7.44 4.40 24.80
C LYS A 65 -6.40 3.28 24.69
N TYR A 66 -6.81 2.05 24.37
CA TYR A 66 -5.92 0.91 24.13
C TYR A 66 -5.82 0.59 22.64
N GLU A 67 -6.92 0.73 21.89
CA GLU A 67 -6.97 0.48 20.45
C GLU A 67 -6.11 1.49 19.66
N GLU A 68 -6.22 2.79 19.94
CA GLU A 68 -5.44 3.81 19.22
C GLU A 68 -3.92 3.63 19.33
N PRO A 69 -3.32 3.50 20.54
CA PRO A 69 -1.88 3.24 20.65
C PRO A 69 -1.49 1.88 20.06
N CYS A 70 -2.35 0.85 20.16
CA CYS A 70 -2.08 -0.43 19.52
C CYS A 70 -1.99 -0.30 17.99
N MET A 71 -2.94 0.40 17.37
CA MET A 71 -2.96 0.59 15.91
C MET A 71 -1.70 1.32 15.43
N ARG A 72 -1.26 2.37 16.14
CA ARG A 72 0.00 3.07 15.84
C ARG A 72 1.21 2.15 15.95
N GLN A 73 1.36 1.47 17.09
CA GLN A 73 2.49 0.56 17.32
C GLN A 73 2.49 -0.62 16.34
N CYS A 74 1.31 -1.12 15.95
CA CYS A 74 1.21 -2.22 15.00
C CYS A 74 1.83 -1.86 13.64
N VAL A 75 1.56 -0.65 13.12
CA VAL A 75 2.15 -0.19 11.87
C VAL A 75 3.66 -0.05 12.00
N ASP A 76 4.16 0.57 13.07
CA ASP A 76 5.59 0.72 13.33
C ASP A 76 6.30 -0.64 13.39
N ARG A 77 5.73 -1.60 14.14
CA ARG A 77 6.26 -2.96 14.25
C ARG A 77 6.20 -3.73 12.93
N PHE A 78 5.17 -3.51 12.11
CA PHE A 78 5.10 -4.12 10.79
C PHE A 78 6.25 -3.63 9.91
N LEU A 79 6.52 -2.32 9.88
CA LEU A 79 7.63 -1.77 9.09
C LEU A 79 8.99 -2.27 9.59
N ASP A 80 9.20 -2.30 10.90
CA ASP A 80 10.42 -2.87 11.50
C ASP A 80 10.63 -4.33 11.10
N ALA A 81 9.57 -5.15 11.19
CA ALA A 81 9.62 -6.56 10.80
C ALA A 81 9.93 -6.73 9.31
N ASN A 82 9.34 -5.90 8.44
CA ASN A 82 9.65 -5.93 7.01
C ASN A 82 11.13 -5.63 6.75
N ILE A 83 11.70 -4.63 7.42
CA ILE A 83 13.12 -4.29 7.28
C ILE A 83 14.00 -5.48 7.72
N VAL A 84 13.66 -6.15 8.81
CA VAL A 84 14.38 -7.34 9.27
C VAL A 84 14.34 -8.45 8.22
N VAL A 85 13.16 -8.74 7.66
CA VAL A 85 13.00 -9.75 6.60
C VAL A 85 13.81 -9.38 5.36
N LEU A 86 13.74 -8.11 4.91
CA LEU A 86 14.49 -7.65 3.74
C LEU A 86 16.00 -7.81 3.93
N ARG A 87 16.53 -7.42 5.09
CA ARG A 87 17.96 -7.58 5.42
C ARG A 87 18.40 -9.05 5.39
N GLU A 88 17.55 -9.94 5.90
CA GLU A 88 17.85 -11.37 5.89
C GLU A 88 17.80 -11.95 4.47
N LEU A 89 16.85 -11.53 3.64
CA LEU A 89 16.79 -11.91 2.23
C LEU A 89 18.01 -11.39 1.46
N GLU A 90 18.49 -10.18 1.73
CA GLU A 90 19.72 -9.64 1.14
C GLU A 90 20.95 -10.46 1.55
N ARG A 91 21.04 -10.85 2.83
CA ARG A 91 22.11 -11.71 3.34
C ARG A 91 22.15 -13.07 2.65
N LEU A 92 20.98 -13.67 2.36
CA LEU A 92 20.87 -14.97 1.69
C LEU A 92 21.18 -14.94 0.19
N ARG A 93 21.24 -13.75 -0.43
CA ARG A 93 21.59 -13.59 -1.85
C ARG A 93 23.10 -13.53 -2.10
N GLN A 94 23.90 -13.40 -1.04
CA GLN A 94 25.37 -13.40 -1.07
C GLN A 94 25.89 -14.82 -0.86
#